data_AF-A0A6V8P4D2-F1
#
_entry.id   AF-A0A6V8P4D2-F1
#
_cell.length_a   1.000
_cell.length_b   1.000
_cell.length_c   1.000
_cell.angle_alpha   90.00
_cell.angle_beta   90.00
_cell.angle_gamma   90.00
#
_symmetry.space_group_name_H-M   'P 1'
#
loop_
_entity.id
_entity.type
_entity.pdbx_description
1 polymer ?
#
loop_
_entity_poly.entity_id
_entity_poly.type
_entity_poly.pdbx_seq_one_letter_code
_entity_poly.pdbx_strand_id
1 'polypeptide(L)'
;MRRKTYTELYDVFADIFPTTLEKELDLVFLQQTPLDFQYDGIVKGKILYQRDPKFRVDYEEQILDEYLDFKPVVDYFDFRKTRVI
;
A
#
# COMPACT_ATOMS: atom_id res chain seq x y z
N MET A 1 19.63 -8.96 2.78
CA MET A 1 18.62 -10.02 2.96
C MET A 1 17.33 -9.75 2.17
N ARG A 2 16.72 -8.56 2.24
CA ARG A 2 15.44 -8.24 1.54
C ARG A 2 15.49 -8.19 -0.01
N ARG A 3 16.63 -7.82 -0.61
CA ARG A 3 16.75 -7.71 -2.08
C ARG A 3 16.56 -9.06 -2.80
N LYS A 4 17.01 -10.15 -2.17
CA LYS A 4 16.90 -11.50 -2.74
C LYS A 4 15.44 -11.94 -2.84
N THR A 5 14.68 -11.82 -1.75
CA THR A 5 13.24 -12.14 -1.73
C THR A 5 12.45 -11.26 -2.68
N TYR A 6 12.81 -9.97 -2.79
CA TYR A 6 12.19 -9.08 -3.77
C TYR A 6 12.39 -9.59 -5.19
N THR A 7 13.65 -9.88 -5.58
CA THR A 7 13.96 -10.41 -6.93
C THR A 7 13.24 -11.73 -7.18
N GLU A 8 13.27 -12.67 -6.23
CA GLU A 8 12.58 -13.97 -6.36
C GLU A 8 11.07 -13.81 -6.57
N LEU A 9 10.42 -12.90 -5.84
CA LEU A 9 8.99 -12.62 -6.03
C LEU A 9 8.73 -11.93 -7.36
N TYR A 10 9.57 -10.95 -7.73
CA TYR A 10 9.44 -10.23 -8.98
C TYR A 10 9.54 -11.18 -10.17
N ASP A 11 10.51 -12.09 -10.18
CA ASP A 11 10.68 -13.08 -11.25
C ASP A 11 9.42 -13.94 -11.42
N VAL A 12 8.85 -14.44 -10.31
CA VAL A 12 7.60 -15.24 -10.34
C VAL A 12 6.41 -14.44 -10.90
N PHE A 13 6.28 -13.18 -10.51
CA PHE A 13 5.16 -12.35 -10.96
C PHE A 13 5.36 -11.79 -12.36
N ALA A 14 6.59 -11.53 -12.81
CA ALA A 14 6.89 -11.02 -14.13
C ALA A 14 6.49 -12.02 -15.24
N ASP A 15 6.60 -13.33 -14.95
CA ASP A 15 6.12 -14.38 -15.86
C ASP A 15 4.59 -14.38 -16.02
N ILE A 16 3.85 -14.00 -14.96
CA ILE A 16 2.37 -13.97 -14.94
C ILE A 16 1.83 -12.63 -15.45
N PHE A 17 2.53 -11.54 -15.13
CA PHE A 17 2.21 -10.16 -15.46
C PHE A 17 3.31 -9.58 -16.34
N PRO A 18 3.35 -9.94 -17.64
CA PRO A 18 4.40 -9.46 -18.54
C PRO A 18 4.37 -7.94 -18.60
N THR A 19 5.54 -7.34 -18.35
CA THR A 19 5.72 -5.89 -18.46
C THR A 19 5.60 -5.50 -19.93
N THR A 20 4.66 -4.61 -20.22
CA THR A 20 4.47 -4.01 -21.56
C THR A 20 4.83 -2.54 -21.51
N LEU A 21 4.90 -1.90 -22.69
CA LEU A 21 5.09 -0.45 -22.80
C LEU A 21 3.99 0.37 -22.09
N GLU A 22 2.81 -0.23 -21.89
CA GLU A 22 1.64 0.42 -21.27
C GLU A 22 1.43 0.01 -19.81
N LYS A 23 2.09 -1.06 -19.35
CA LYS A 23 1.85 -1.63 -18.02
C LYS A 23 3.11 -2.29 -17.46
N GLU A 24 3.66 -1.66 -16.43
CA GLU A 24 4.78 -2.20 -15.65
C GLU A 24 4.27 -2.92 -14.41
N LEU A 25 4.93 -4.03 -14.06
CA LEU A 25 4.72 -4.68 -12.78
C LEU A 25 5.50 -3.91 -11.71
N ASP A 26 4.79 -3.31 -10.77
CA ASP A 26 5.38 -2.73 -9.56
C ASP A 26 5.09 -3.62 -8.35
N LEU A 27 6.15 -3.93 -7.59
CA LEU A 27 6.08 -4.73 -6.38
C LEU A 27 6.50 -3.87 -5.20
N VAL A 28 5.63 -3.77 -4.20
CA VAL A 28 5.85 -2.90 -3.05
C VAL A 28 5.59 -3.67 -1.75
N PHE A 29 6.47 -3.48 -0.77
CA PHE A 29 6.25 -3.95 0.60
C PHE A 29 5.44 -2.89 1.36
N LEU A 30 4.12 -3.09 1.47
CA LEU A 30 3.20 -2.11 2.08
C LEU A 30 3.67 -1.63 3.46
N GLN A 31 4.17 -2.53 4.32
CA GLN A 31 4.66 -2.18 5.65
C GLN A 31 5.88 -1.22 5.69
N GLN A 32 6.45 -0.88 4.54
CA GLN A 32 7.57 0.07 4.40
C GLN A 32 7.15 1.37 3.68
N THR A 33 5.88 1.50 3.29
CA THR A 33 5.36 2.69 2.62
C THR A 33 4.78 3.68 3.63
N PRO A 34 4.61 4.96 3.26
CA PRO A 34 3.87 5.91 4.08
C PRO A 34 2.44 5.42 4.39
N LEU A 35 1.88 5.90 5.50
CA LEU A 35 0.57 5.50 6.01
C LEU A 35 -0.55 5.65 4.97
N ASP A 36 -0.56 6.78 4.24
CA ASP A 36 -1.57 7.03 3.19
C ASP A 36 -1.53 5.98 2.07
N PHE A 37 -0.33 5.50 1.71
CA PHE A 37 -0.17 4.47 0.68
C PHE A 37 -0.61 3.09 1.20
N GLN A 38 -0.33 2.79 2.48
CA GLN A 38 -0.82 1.58 3.13
C GLN A 38 -2.35 1.56 3.18
N TYR A 39 -2.96 2.69 3.60
CA TYR A 39 -4.40 2.88 3.65
C TYR A 39 -5.04 2.67 2.27
N ASP A 40 -4.50 3.29 1.23
CA ASP A 40 -4.98 3.10 -0.13
C ASP A 40 -4.87 1.64 -0.58
N GLY A 41 -3.79 0.96 -0.21
CA GLY A 41 -3.56 -0.46 -0.49
C GLY A 41 -4.63 -1.37 0.14
N ILE A 42 -5.03 -1.11 1.39
CA ILE A 42 -6.03 -1.94 2.08
C ILE A 42 -7.48 -1.62 1.67
N VAL A 43 -7.79 -0.35 1.35
CA VAL A 43 -9.16 0.07 1.03
C VAL A 43 -9.51 -0.15 -0.44
N LYS A 44 -8.57 0.14 -1.36
CA LYS A 44 -8.80 0.06 -2.81
C LYS A 44 -8.26 -1.22 -3.43
N GLY A 45 -7.32 -1.89 -2.75
CA GLY A 45 -6.68 -3.09 -3.24
C GLY A 45 -7.61 -4.29 -3.30
N LYS A 46 -7.19 -5.31 -4.06
CA LYS A 46 -7.85 -6.61 -4.12
C LYS A 46 -6.91 -7.67 -3.57
N ILE A 47 -7.39 -8.45 -2.59
CA ILE A 47 -6.62 -9.55 -2.01
C ILE A 47 -6.53 -10.68 -3.03
N LEU A 48 -5.31 -11.02 -3.44
CA LEU A 48 -5.01 -12.16 -4.30
C LEU A 48 -4.65 -13.41 -3.50
N TYR A 49 -4.00 -13.22 -2.35
CA TYR A 49 -3.57 -14.29 -1.46
C TYR A 49 -3.47 -13.79 -0.02
N GLN A 50 -3.86 -14.65 0.92
CA GLN A 50 -3.59 -14.49 2.35
C GLN A 50 -3.34 -15.87 2.96
N ARG A 51 -2.33 -15.97 3.83
CA ARG A 51 -2.06 -17.21 4.57
C ARG A 51 -2.87 -17.28 5.86
N ASP A 52 -2.95 -16.17 6.59
CA ASP A 52 -3.62 -16.05 7.86
C ASP A 52 -4.59 -14.85 7.82
N PRO A 53 -5.91 -15.10 7.82
CA PRO A 53 -6.90 -14.02 7.81
C PRO A 53 -6.84 -13.14 9.05
N LYS A 54 -6.44 -13.68 10.21
CA LYS A 54 -6.33 -12.89 11.44
C LYS A 54 -5.20 -11.88 11.32
N PHE A 55 -4.02 -12.33 10.89
CA PHE A 55 -2.89 -11.43 10.63
C PHE A 55 -3.26 -10.28 9.67
N ARG A 56 -4.02 -10.58 8.61
CA ARG A 56 -4.51 -9.55 7.68
C ARG A 56 -5.44 -8.55 8.39
N VAL A 57 -6.45 -9.03 9.10
CA VAL A 57 -7.42 -8.17 9.78
C VAL A 57 -6.75 -7.29 10.82
N ASP A 58 -5.84 -7.86 11.62
CA ASP A 58 -5.10 -7.11 12.64
C ASP A 58 -4.25 -5.99 11.99
N TYR A 59 -3.64 -6.25 10.82
CA TYR A 59 -2.90 -5.23 10.06
C TYR A 59 -3.82 -4.16 9.46
N GLU A 60 -4.95 -4.56 8.86
CA GLU A 60 -5.92 -3.60 8.28
C GLU A 60 -6.53 -2.69 9.35
N GLU A 61 -6.86 -3.24 10.51
CA GLU A 61 -7.36 -2.49 11.68
C GLU A 61 -6.34 -1.46 12.15
N GLN A 62 -5.07 -1.87 12.33
CA GLN A 62 -4.01 -0.95 12.74
C GLN A 62 -3.87 0.24 11.77
N ILE A 63 -3.81 -0.03 10.47
CA ILE A 63 -3.64 1.03 9.45
C ILE A 63 -4.87 1.92 9.36
N LEU A 64 -6.08 1.36 9.52
CA LEU A 64 -7.31 2.14 9.53
C LEU A 64 -7.34 3.11 10.71
N ASP A 65 -7.03 2.63 11.92
CA ASP A 65 -7.01 3.44 13.13
C ASP A 65 -5.96 4.56 13.03
N GLU A 66 -4.72 4.22 12.67
CA GLU A 66 -3.65 5.21 12.49
C GLU A 66 -4.01 6.28 11.46
N TYR A 67 -4.60 5.88 10.32
CA TYR A 67 -5.00 6.82 9.27
C TYR A 67 -6.14 7.73 9.72
N LEU A 68 -7.15 7.18 10.41
CA LEU A 68 -8.29 7.96 10.90
C LEU A 68 -7.89 8.97 11.98
N ASP A 69 -6.93 8.63 12.84
CA ASP A 69 -6.35 9.56 13.80
C ASP A 69 -5.58 10.70 13.12
N PHE A 70 -4.88 10.41 12.02
CA PHE A 70 -4.09 11.39 11.30
C PHE A 70 -4.90 12.25 10.32
N LYS A 71 -6.00 11.71 9.78
CA LYS A 71 -6.83 12.36 8.75
C LYS A 71 -7.28 13.78 9.10
N PRO A 72 -7.77 14.10 10.31
CA PRO A 72 -8.15 15.47 10.66
C PRO A 72 -7.01 16.48 10.55
N VAL A 73 -5.78 16.05 10.84
CA VAL A 73 -4.57 16.88 10.72
C VAL A 73 -4.27 17.16 9.26
N VAL A 74 -4.30 16.13 8.41
CA VAL A 74 -4.12 16.26 6.96
C VAL A 74 -5.15 17.21 6.36
N ASP A 75 -6.43 16.99 6.67
CA ASP A 75 -7.54 17.80 6.18
C ASP A 75 -7.39 19.28 6.58
N TYR A 76 -6.92 19.55 7.80
CA TYR A 76 -6.65 20.90 8.26
C TYR A 76 -5.58 21.61 7.42
N PHE A 77 -4.47 20.93 7.13
CA PHE A 77 -3.38 21.51 6.33
C PHE A 77 -3.76 21.66 4.86
N ASP A 78 -4.51 20.72 4.30
CA ASP A 78 -4.97 20.81 2.91
C ASP A 78 -5.97 21.95 2.73
N PHE A 79 -6.91 22.11 3.65
CA PHE A 79 -7.83 23.25 3.66
C PHE A 79 -7.10 24.60 3.74
N ARG A 80 -6.02 24.68 4.53
CA ARG A 80 -5.18 25.88 4.64
C ARG A 80 -4.45 26.17 3.33
N LYS A 81 -3.92 25.14 2.64
CA LYS A 81 -3.23 25.31 1.35
C LYS A 81 -4.17 25.88 0.28
N THR A 82 -5.41 25.41 0.20
CA THR A 82 -6.37 25.85 -0.82
C THR A 82 -6.85 27.30 -0.63
N ARG A 83 -6.68 27.89 0.57
CA ARG A 83 -7.09 29.27 0.88
C ARG A 83 -5.99 30.33 0.71
N VAL A 84 -4.77 29.92 0.38
CA VAL A 84 -3.60 30.81 0.23
C VAL A 84 -3.20 30.97 -1.25
N ILE A 85 -4.05 30.52 -2.18
CA ILE A 85 -3.88 30.64 -3.63
C ILE A 85 -5.04 31.44 -4.20
#